data_AF-A0A4Q2ZF96-F1
#
_entry.id   AF-A0A4Q2ZF96-F1
#
_cell.length_a   1.000
_cell.length_b   1.000
_cell.length_c   1.000
_cell.angle_alpha   90.00
_cell.angle_beta   90.00
_cell.angle_gamma   90.00
#
_symmetry.space_group_name_H-M   'P 1'
#
loop_
_entity.id
_entity.type
_entity.pdbx_description
1 polymer ?
#
loop_
_entity_poly.entity_id
_entity_poly.type
_entity_poly.pdbx_seq_one_letter_code
_entity_poly.pdbx_strand_id
1 'polypeptide(L)' 'MPSTPLPDFASLSLGEIARLAEENRLPPVESWNPTHCGDSDMRIARDGTWFHQGSPIGRPA' A
#
# COMPACT_ATOMS: atom_id res chain seq x y z
N MET A 1 15.40 1.40 12.25
CA MET A 1 14.51 2.57 12.36
C MET A 1 13.24 2.11 13.05
N PRO A 2 12.90 2.58 14.26
CA PRO A 2 11.58 2.28 14.83
C PRO A 2 10.54 2.98 13.96
N SER A 3 9.83 2.22 13.14
CA SER A 3 8.74 2.73 12.32
C SER A 3 7.58 3.11 13.23
N THR A 4 7.21 4.40 13.26
CA THR A 4 5.90 4.82 13.79
C THR A 4 4.84 3.92 13.15
N PRO A 5 3.99 3.24 13.95
CA PRO A 5 2.96 2.39 13.38
C PRO A 5 2.08 3.24 12.47
N LEU A 6 1.93 2.78 11.23
CA LEU A 6 1.05 3.43 10.27
C LEU A 6 -0.39 3.37 10.78
N PRO A 7 -1.21 4.39 10.50
CA PRO A 7 -2.63 4.34 10.83
C PRO A 7 -3.29 3.18 10.08
N ASP A 8 -4.37 2.64 10.66
CA ASP A 8 -5.22 1.67 9.99
C ASP A 8 -5.96 2.35 8.82
N PHE A 9 -5.42 2.21 7.62
CA PHE A 9 -5.98 2.82 6.41
C PHE A 9 -7.36 2.29 6.06
N ALA A 10 -7.74 1.08 6.50
CA ALA A 10 -9.07 0.52 6.22
C ALA A 10 -10.18 1.29 6.96
N SER A 11 -9.82 1.99 8.04
CA SER A 11 -10.74 2.82 8.82
C SER A 11 -10.86 4.27 8.32
N LEU A 12 -10.00 4.70 7.40
CA LEU A 12 -9.93 6.08 6.93
C LEU A 12 -10.70 6.29 5.63
N SER A 13 -11.27 7.48 5.49
CA SER A 13 -11.75 7.99 4.20
C SER A 13 -10.59 8.40 3.29
N LEU A 14 -10.86 8.47 1.99
CA LEU A 14 -9.87 8.94 1.01
C LEU A 14 -9.39 10.37 1.30
N GLY A 15 -10.26 11.24 1.81
CA GLY A 15 -9.90 12.61 2.19
C GLY A 15 -8.96 12.67 3.40
N GLU A 16 -9.15 11.78 4.38
CA GLU A 16 -8.23 11.67 5.52
C GLU A 16 -6.86 11.14 5.10
N ILE A 17 -6.82 10.15 4.21
CA ILE A 17 -5.57 9.64 3.64
C ILE A 17 -4.84 10.75 2.87
N ALA A 18 -5.55 11.55 2.08
CA ALA A 18 -4.97 12.68 1.35
C ALA A 18 -4.34 13.71 2.31
N ARG A 19 -5.03 14.05 3.41
CA ARG A 19 -4.47 14.96 4.42
C ARG A 19 -3.19 14.40 5.06
N LEU A 20 -3.14 13.10 5.35
CA LEU A 20 -1.92 12.47 5.90
C LEU A 20 -0.75 12.53 4.91
N ALA A 21 -1.02 12.42 3.61
CA ALA A 21 -0.01 12.59 2.57
C ALA A 21 0.52 14.04 2.54
N GLU A 22 -0.36 15.04 2.57
CA GLU A 22 0.01 16.47 2.63
C GLU A 22 0.83 16.80 3.88
N GLU A 23 0.51 16.18 5.02
CA GLU A 23 1.23 16.33 6.29
C GLU A 23 2.56 15.56 6.33
N ASN A 24 2.96 14.86 5.27
CA ASN A 24 4.13 13.96 5.22
C ASN A 24 4.13 12.91 6.35
N ARG A 25 2.95 12.36 6.66
CA ARG A 25 2.75 11.35 7.71
C ARG A 25 2.64 9.92 7.16
N LEU A 26 2.80 9.75 5.85
CA LEU A 26 2.89 8.46 5.18
C LEU A 26 4.37 8.13 4.87
N PRO A 27 4.73 6.86 4.60
CA PRO A 27 6.07 6.52 4.14
C PRO A 27 6.42 7.28 2.85
N PRO A 28 7.61 7.90 2.75
CA PRO A 28 7.99 8.76 1.63
C PRO A 28 8.50 7.92 0.45
N VAL A 29 7.63 7.08 -0.12
CA VAL A 29 7.97 6.11 -1.18
C VAL A 29 8.58 6.76 -2.42
N GLU A 30 8.21 8.00 -2.71
CA GLU A 30 8.73 8.83 -3.80
C GLU A 30 10.21 9.22 -3.62
N SER A 31 10.73 9.18 -2.39
CA SER A 31 12.14 9.46 -2.09
C SER A 31 13.02 8.20 -2.16
N TRP A 32 12.41 7.01 -2.17
CA TRP A 32 13.12 5.74 -2.17
C TRP A 32 13.51 5.38 -3.60
N ASN A 33 14.81 5.17 -3.83
CA ASN A 33 15.33 4.80 -5.15
C ASN A 33 16.18 3.52 -5.10
N PRO A 34 15.64 2.37 -4.63
CA PRO A 34 16.35 1.11 -4.67
C PRO A 34 16.50 0.60 -6.11
N THR A 35 17.47 -0.26 -6.33
CA THR A 35 17.56 -1.01 -7.60
C THR A 35 16.39 -1.97 -7.72
N HIS A 36 15.84 -2.09 -8.92
CA HIS A 36 14.82 -3.08 -9.25
C HIS A 36 15.33 -4.52 -8.99
N CYS A 37 14.52 -5.34 -8.33
CA CYS A 37 14.87 -6.73 -7.97
C CYS A 37 13.99 -7.80 -8.65
N GLY A 38 13.02 -7.41 -9.47
CA GLY A 38 12.10 -8.32 -10.16
C GLY A 38 10.63 -7.92 -10.00
N ASP A 39 9.78 -8.61 -10.75
CA ASP A 39 8.32 -8.51 -10.65
C ASP A 39 7.79 -9.46 -9.56
N SER A 40 6.76 -9.03 -8.83
CA SER A 40 6.20 -9.77 -7.69
C SER A 40 5.05 -10.71 -8.04
N ASP A 41 4.65 -10.81 -9.32
CA ASP A 41 3.45 -11.51 -9.78
C ASP A 41 2.16 -11.09 -9.04
N MET A 42 2.11 -9.84 -8.59
CA MET A 42 0.95 -9.23 -7.94
C MET A 42 0.04 -8.54 -8.96
N ARG A 43 -1.27 -8.79 -8.86
CA ARG A 43 -2.28 -8.12 -9.69
C ARG A 43 -3.48 -7.72 -8.86
N ILE A 44 -3.90 -6.47 -8.98
CA ILE A 44 -5.16 -5.95 -8.43
C ILE A 44 -6.18 -5.91 -9.56
N ALA A 45 -7.25 -6.71 -9.46
CA ALA A 45 -8.32 -6.70 -10.44
C ALA A 45 -9.23 -5.47 -10.28
N ARG A 46 -10.03 -5.18 -11.31
CA ARG A 46 -10.95 -4.02 -11.32
C ARG A 46 -11.97 -4.06 -10.18
N ASP A 47 -12.36 -5.24 -9.74
CA ASP A 47 -13.28 -5.48 -8.63
C ASP A 47 -12.60 -5.35 -7.24
N GLY A 48 -11.30 -5.06 -7.20
CA GLY A 48 -10.51 -4.99 -5.98
C GLY A 48 -9.93 -6.33 -5.53
N THR A 49 -10.19 -7.44 -6.23
CA THR A 49 -9.62 -8.75 -5.88
C THR A 49 -8.10 -8.74 -6.11
N TRP A 50 -7.34 -9.08 -5.08
CA TRP A 50 -5.89 -9.26 -5.17
C TRP A 50 -5.54 -10.67 -5.63
N PHE A 51 -4.55 -10.78 -6.52
CA PHE A 51 -3.99 -12.04 -7.00
C PHE A 51 -2.49 -12.09 -6.78
N HIS A 52 -1.98 -13.28 -6.46
CA HIS A 52 -0.55 -13.59 -6.45
C HIS A 52 -0.32 -14.90 -7.20
N GLN A 53 0.57 -14.88 -8.18
CA GLN A 53 0.85 -16.05 -9.04
C GLN A 53 -0.44 -16.67 -9.63
N GLY A 54 -1.35 -15.81 -10.09
CA GLY A 54 -2.61 -16.20 -10.70
C GLY A 54 -3.73 -16.65 -9.73
N SER A 55 -3.45 -16.81 -8.43
CA SER A 55 -4.43 -17.25 -7.44
C SER A 55 -4.98 -16.07 -6.61
N PRO A 56 -6.29 -16.03 -6.32
CA PRO A 56 -6.89 -14.95 -5.54
C PRO A 56 -6.47 -15.02 -4.06
N ILE A 57 -6.29 -13.85 -3.45
CA ILE A 57 -5.98 -13.68 -2.03
C ILE A 57 -7.27 -13.35 -1.28
N GLY A 58 -7.70 -14.25 -0.38
CA GLY A 58 -8.94 -14.11 0.42
C GLY A 58 -8.75 -13.69 1.88
N ARG A 59 -7.54 -13.28 2.29
CA ARG A 59 -7.28 -12.77 3.64
C ARG A 59 -7.80 -11.32 3.77
N PRO A 60 -8.40 -10.94 4.91
CA PRO A 60 -8.78 -9.55 5.15
C PRO A 60 -7.56 -8.64 5.13
N ALA A 61 -7.81 -7.38 4.74
CA ALA A 61 -6.84 -6.29 4.85
C ALA A 61 -6.63 -5.89 6.32
#